data_AF-A0A1F3BEG5-F1
#
_entry.id   AF-A0A1F3BEG5-F1
#
_cell.length_a   1.000
_cell.length_b   1.000
_cell.length_c   1.000
_cell.angle_alpha   90.00
_cell.angle_beta   90.00
_cell.angle_gamma   90.00
#
_symmetry.space_group_name_H-M   'P 1'
#
loop_
_entity.id
_entity.type
_entity.pdbx_description
1 polymer ?
#
loop_
_entity_poly.entity_id
_entity_poly.type
_entity_poly.pdbx_seq_one_letter_code
_entity_poly.pdbx_strand_id
1 'polypeptide(L)'
;MKSTYYFRYLLIFLLLIFSCKKKVENYNTDYIGSWYAETGEGFIILDIDKNSYGEYNYTKTTGDHDNIKGTIRVNNHKLSIGMYKFKIDSKPEKIFFETKNDSVYLYYNQPTKLATWKMSLTSPLLYGNEKATYYK
;
A
#
# COMPACT_ATOMS: atom_id res chain seq x y z
N MET A 1 -5.75 8.10 -58.84
CA MET A 1 -6.43 7.96 -57.53
C MET A 1 -5.92 6.71 -56.81
N LYS A 2 -4.90 6.83 -55.94
CA LYS A 2 -4.36 5.72 -55.11
C LYS A 2 -4.15 6.16 -53.64
N SER A 3 -4.94 7.13 -53.18
CA SER A 3 -4.71 7.85 -51.91
C SER A 3 -5.70 7.49 -50.79
N THR A 4 -6.44 6.40 -50.92
CA THR A 4 -7.44 5.98 -49.92
C THR A 4 -7.08 4.69 -49.19
N TYR A 5 -6.10 3.93 -49.69
CA TYR A 5 -5.68 2.68 -49.05
C TYR A 5 -4.80 2.92 -47.83
N TYR A 6 -3.87 3.89 -47.88
CA TYR A 6 -2.95 4.19 -46.78
C TYR A 6 -3.65 4.63 -45.50
N PHE A 7 -4.77 5.34 -45.61
CA PHE A 7 -5.54 5.80 -44.45
C PHE A 7 -6.18 4.66 -43.66
N ARG A 8 -6.61 3.58 -44.33
CA ARG A 8 -7.19 2.40 -43.67
C ARG A 8 -6.15 1.60 -42.88
N TYR A 9 -4.93 1.47 -43.40
CA TYR A 9 -3.84 0.76 -42.71
C TYR A 9 -3.31 1.54 -41.51
N LEU A 10 -3.27 2.88 -41.59
CA LEU A 10 -2.86 3.74 -40.48
C LEU A 10 -3.81 3.59 -39.27
N LEU A 11 -5.12 3.50 -39.51
CA LEU A 11 -6.13 3.35 -38.46
C LEU A 11 -6.01 2.00 -37.73
N ILE A 12 -5.70 0.92 -38.46
CA ILE A 12 -5.51 -0.43 -37.89
C ILE A 12 -4.23 -0.49 -37.05
N PHE A 13 -3.16 0.17 -37.50
CA PHE A 13 -1.90 0.25 -36.75
C PHE A 13 -2.06 1.04 -35.44
N LEU A 14 -2.87 2.10 -35.46
CA LEU A 14 -3.21 2.90 -34.26
C LEU A 14 -4.03 2.12 -33.22
N LEU A 15 -4.86 1.17 -33.63
CA LEU A 15 -5.64 0.34 -32.68
C LEU A 15 -4.80 -0.74 -32.00
N LEU A 16 -3.70 -1.19 -32.61
CA LEU A 16 -2.83 -2.23 -32.05
C LEU A 16 -1.96 -1.71 -30.89
N ILE A 17 -1.56 -0.43 -30.91
CA ILE A 17 -0.77 0.19 -29.82
C ILE A 17 -1.58 0.43 -28.54
N PHE A 18 -2.92 0.49 -28.58
CA PHE A 18 -3.76 0.55 -27.37
C PHE A 18 -3.99 -0.81 -26.71
N SER A 19 -3.54 -1.92 -27.32
CA SER A 19 -3.68 -3.25 -26.74
C SER A 19 -2.50 -3.65 -25.83
N CYS A 20 -1.65 -2.70 -25.44
CA CYS A 20 -0.65 -2.92 -24.39
C CYS A 20 -1.34 -2.96 -23.02
N LYS A 21 -2.18 -3.98 -22.79
CA LYS A 21 -2.68 -4.36 -21.47
C LYS A 21 -1.48 -4.83 -20.67
N LYS A 22 -0.79 -3.88 -20.03
CA LYS A 22 0.20 -4.20 -19.00
C LYS A 22 -0.50 -5.16 -18.05
N LYS A 23 -0.03 -6.41 -18.00
CA LYS A 23 -0.56 -7.43 -17.08
C LYS A 23 -0.67 -6.75 -15.72
N VAL A 24 -1.90 -6.67 -15.22
CA VAL A 24 -2.18 -6.23 -13.85
C VAL A 24 -1.40 -7.20 -12.98
N GLU A 25 -0.29 -6.71 -12.43
CA GLU A 25 0.60 -7.51 -11.60
C GLU A 25 -0.22 -8.17 -10.48
N ASN A 26 0.11 -9.44 -10.22
CA ASN A 26 -0.41 -10.27 -9.14
C ASN A 26 -0.87 -9.43 -7.95
N TYR A 27 -2.16 -9.54 -7.62
CA TYR A 27 -2.72 -9.00 -6.39
C TYR A 27 -1.87 -9.50 -5.23
N ASN A 28 -1.14 -8.59 -4.60
CA ASN A 28 -0.24 -8.91 -3.50
C ASN A 28 -1.10 -9.01 -2.24
N THR A 29 -1.84 -10.11 -2.13
CA THR A 29 -2.87 -10.35 -1.10
C THR A 29 -2.33 -10.20 0.31
N ASP A 30 -1.02 -10.36 0.48
CA ASP A 30 -0.33 -10.21 1.76
C ASP A 30 -0.43 -8.78 2.30
N TYR A 31 -0.62 -7.77 1.44
CA TYR A 31 -0.86 -6.38 1.86
C TYR A 31 -2.29 -6.15 2.36
N ILE A 32 -3.25 -7.00 2.02
CA ILE A 32 -4.66 -6.81 2.42
C ILE A 32 -4.81 -7.00 3.93
N GLY A 33 -5.58 -6.12 4.56
CA GLY A 33 -5.90 -6.14 5.98
C GLY A 33 -5.63 -4.80 6.68
N SER A 34 -5.82 -4.81 8.00
CA SER A 34 -5.54 -3.67 8.88
C SER A 34 -4.13 -3.80 9.44
N TRP A 35 -3.33 -2.77 9.23
CA TRP A 35 -1.94 -2.69 9.65
C TRP A 35 -1.77 -1.59 10.70
N TYR A 36 -1.05 -1.90 11.76
CA TYR A 36 -0.88 -1.01 12.90
C TYR A 36 0.59 -0.70 13.09
N ALA A 37 0.93 0.57 13.24
CA ALA A 37 2.29 0.98 13.62
C ALA A 37 2.22 1.96 14.78
N GLU A 38 3.20 1.86 15.67
CA GLU A 38 3.46 2.86 16.69
C GLU A 38 4.76 3.59 16.32
N THR A 39 4.73 4.90 16.49
CA THR A 39 5.86 5.81 16.25
C THR A 39 6.12 6.59 17.53
N GLY A 40 7.26 7.27 17.63
CA GLY A 40 7.54 8.13 18.78
C GLY A 40 6.53 9.28 18.96
N GLU A 41 5.78 9.61 17.90
CA GLU A 41 4.87 10.75 17.85
C GLU A 41 3.39 10.35 17.86
N GLY A 42 3.04 9.06 17.80
CA GLY A 42 1.67 8.61 17.77
C GLY A 42 1.48 7.23 17.18
N PHE A 43 0.25 6.90 16.79
CA PHE A 43 -0.11 5.61 16.21
C PHE A 43 -0.70 5.76 14.82
N ILE A 44 -0.46 4.77 13.97
CA ILE A 44 -0.88 4.71 12.59
C ILE A 44 -1.74 3.47 12.38
N ILE A 45 -2.85 3.64 11.67
CA ILE A 45 -3.68 2.56 11.14
C ILE A 45 -3.70 2.67 9.62
N LEU A 46 -3.30 1.61 8.93
CA LEU A 46 -3.35 1.48 7.47
C LEU A 46 -4.26 0.31 7.10
N ASP A 47 -5.43 0.61 6.57
CA ASP A 47 -6.40 -0.36 6.09
C ASP A 47 -6.29 -0.51 4.58
N ILE A 48 -6.14 -1.75 4.11
CA ILE A 48 -6.09 -2.09 2.69
C ILE A 48 -7.13 -3.15 2.41
N ASP A 49 -8.12 -2.82 1.57
CA ASP A 49 -9.18 -3.74 1.21
C ASP A 49 -8.82 -4.63 0.01
N LYS A 50 -9.66 -5.64 -0.23
CA LYS A 50 -9.52 -6.57 -1.37
C LYS A 50 -9.84 -5.93 -2.74
N ASN A 51 -10.49 -4.77 -2.76
CA ASN A 51 -10.86 -4.03 -3.96
C ASN A 51 -9.83 -2.96 -4.33
N SER A 52 -8.65 -2.96 -3.69
CA SER A 52 -7.61 -1.95 -3.88
C SER A 52 -8.04 -0.54 -3.50
N TYR A 53 -8.88 -0.39 -2.48
CA TYR A 53 -9.09 0.85 -1.75
C TYR A 53 -8.39 0.77 -0.40
N GLY A 54 -7.90 1.89 0.11
CA GLY A 54 -7.26 1.92 1.41
C GLY A 54 -7.31 3.28 2.06
N GLU A 55 -7.06 3.24 3.36
CA GLU A 55 -7.14 4.36 4.27
C GLU A 55 -5.93 4.34 5.19
N TYR A 56 -5.25 5.48 5.31
CA TYR A 56 -4.17 5.71 6.24
C TYR A 56 -4.63 6.77 7.24
N ASN A 57 -4.63 6.40 8.52
CA ASN A 57 -4.96 7.25 9.65
C ASN A 57 -3.71 7.39 10.51
N TYR A 58 -3.24 8.61 10.71
CA TYR A 58 -2.20 8.90 11.68
C TYR A 58 -2.75 9.82 12.75
N THR A 59 -2.68 9.38 14.00
CA THR A 59 -3.08 10.17 15.16
C THR A 59 -1.85 10.44 16.00
N LYS A 60 -1.49 11.72 16.10
CA LYS A 60 -0.37 12.18 16.93
C LYS A 60 -0.78 12.25 18.40
N THR A 61 0.19 12.12 19.28
CA THR A 61 0.01 12.29 20.73
C THR A 61 -0.45 13.69 21.12
N THR A 62 -0.19 14.69 20.26
CA THR A 62 -0.67 16.08 20.39
C THR A 62 -2.15 16.24 20.10
N GLY A 63 -2.81 15.21 19.53
CA GLY A 63 -4.22 15.25 19.12
C GLY A 63 -4.45 15.63 17.65
N ASP A 64 -3.39 15.88 16.88
CA ASP A 64 -3.52 16.08 15.44
C ASP A 64 -3.85 14.76 14.73
N HIS A 65 -4.71 14.84 13.71
CA HIS A 65 -5.14 13.69 12.93
C HIS A 65 -4.94 13.94 11.43
N ASP A 66 -4.20 13.03 10.79
CA ASP A 66 -4.03 12.98 9.34
C ASP A 66 -4.78 11.78 8.76
N ASN A 67 -5.55 12.01 7.70
CA ASN A 67 -6.30 10.97 6.99
C ASN A 67 -6.00 11.03 5.49
N ILE A 68 -5.60 9.89 4.92
CA ILE A 68 -5.41 9.72 3.47
C ILE A 68 -6.27 8.56 3.01
N LYS A 69 -7.04 8.78 1.94
CA LYS A 69 -7.94 7.79 1.34
C LYS A 69 -7.73 7.69 -0.15
N GLY A 70 -7.89 6.49 -0.70
CA GLY A 70 -7.96 6.32 -2.15
C GLY A 70 -7.55 4.94 -2.65
N THR A 71 -7.37 4.85 -3.97
CA THR A 71 -6.96 3.61 -4.62
C THR A 71 -5.54 3.22 -4.23
N ILE A 72 -5.39 1.99 -3.76
CA ILE A 72 -4.13 1.34 -3.44
C ILE A 72 -3.46 0.84 -4.72
N ARG A 73 -2.18 1.17 -4.87
CA ARG A 73 -1.31 0.60 -5.89
C ARG A 73 0.02 0.20 -5.28
N VAL A 74 0.38 -1.07 -5.42
CA VAL A 74 1.64 -1.62 -4.91
C VAL A 74 2.51 -2.05 -6.09
N ASN A 75 3.79 -1.73 -6.04
CA ASN A 75 4.81 -2.32 -6.89
C ASN A 75 6.02 -2.74 -6.03
N ASN A 76 7.12 -3.16 -6.64
CA ASN A 76 8.29 -3.65 -5.91
C ASN A 76 8.91 -2.66 -4.90
N HIS A 77 8.69 -1.35 -5.05
CA HIS A 77 9.37 -0.33 -4.26
C HIS A 77 8.43 0.65 -3.55
N LYS A 78 7.15 0.70 -3.95
CA LYS A 78 6.22 1.73 -3.51
C LYS A 78 4.83 1.18 -3.28
N LEU A 79 4.21 1.67 -2.21
CA LEU A 79 2.78 1.57 -1.95
C LEU A 79 2.19 2.96 -2.13
N SER A 80 1.11 3.08 -2.89
CA SER A 80 0.47 4.37 -3.19
C SER A 80 -0.96 4.34 -2.70
N ILE A 81 -1.43 5.42 -2.07
CA ILE A 81 -2.83 5.66 -1.73
C ILE A 81 -3.25 6.93 -2.46
N GLY A 82 -4.01 6.79 -3.55
CA GLY A 82 -4.30 7.91 -4.44
C GLY A 82 -3.01 8.53 -5.01
N MET A 83 -2.73 9.80 -4.65
CA MET A 83 -1.52 10.52 -5.08
C MET A 83 -0.34 10.40 -4.11
N TYR A 84 -0.59 9.90 -2.90
CA TYR A 84 0.42 9.78 -1.84
C TYR A 84 1.22 8.50 -2.02
N LYS A 85 2.54 8.60 -1.87
CA LYS A 85 3.48 7.52 -2.16
C LYS A 85 4.32 7.21 -0.94
N PHE A 86 4.18 5.99 -0.46
CA PHE A 86 4.98 5.39 0.59
C PHE A 86 6.09 4.59 -0.07
N LYS A 87 7.32 4.72 0.45
CA LYS A 87 8.42 3.84 0.06
C LYS A 87 8.26 2.53 0.83
N ILE A 88 8.40 1.41 0.14
CA ILE A 88 8.45 0.09 0.78
C ILE A 88 9.90 -0.18 1.15
N ASP A 89 10.21 -0.16 2.45
CA ASP A 89 11.54 -0.53 2.95
C ASP A 89 11.63 -2.04 3.21
N SER A 90 10.53 -2.67 3.63
CA SER A 90 10.37 -4.12 3.63
C SER A 90 8.93 -4.51 3.24
N LYS A 91 8.81 -5.56 2.42
CA LYS A 91 7.49 -6.11 2.02
C LYS A 91 6.86 -6.88 3.20
N PRO A 92 5.54 -7.12 3.19
CA PRO A 92 4.88 -8.03 4.12
C PRO A 92 5.59 -9.37 4.23
N GLU A 93 5.95 -9.72 5.46
CA GLU A 93 6.58 -10.99 5.80
C GLU A 93 5.90 -11.57 7.04
N LYS A 94 5.74 -12.90 7.06
CA LYS A 94 5.22 -13.60 8.24
C LYS A 94 6.25 -13.53 9.37
N ILE A 95 5.76 -13.33 10.58
CA ILE A 95 6.58 -13.37 11.80
C ILE A 95 6.43 -14.75 12.42
N PHE A 96 7.56 -15.33 12.82
CA PHE A 96 7.61 -16.52 13.65
C PHE A 96 8.24 -16.13 14.97
N PHE A 97 7.53 -16.29 16.07
CA PHE A 97 8.05 -16.02 17.40
C PHE A 97 8.52 -17.33 18.02
N GLU A 98 9.77 -17.36 18.49
CA GLU A 98 10.33 -18.51 19.20
C GLU A 98 9.89 -18.53 20.66
N THR A 99 9.69 -17.34 21.26
CA THR A 99 9.26 -17.19 22.65
C THR A 99 8.11 -16.19 22.78
N LYS A 100 7.39 -16.27 23.91
CA LYS A 100 6.32 -15.30 24.23
C LYS A 100 6.86 -13.87 24.42
N ASN A 101 8.12 -13.72 24.82
CA ASN A 101 8.72 -12.41 25.07
C ASN A 101 9.03 -11.64 23.77
N ASP A 102 9.14 -12.35 22.65
CA ASP A 102 9.39 -11.75 21.33
C ASP A 102 8.08 -11.37 20.62
N SER A 103 6.93 -11.81 21.14
CA SER A 103 5.60 -11.61 20.57
C SER A 103 5.19 -10.15 20.55
N VAL A 104 4.68 -9.69 19.40
CA VAL A 104 4.05 -8.36 19.27
C VAL A 104 2.53 -8.52 19.34
N TYR A 105 1.90 -7.82 20.28
CA TYR A 105 0.44 -7.81 20.44
C TYR A 105 -0.16 -6.48 19.97
N LEU A 106 -1.25 -6.57 19.22
CA LEU A 106 -2.02 -5.44 18.72
C LEU A 106 -3.09 -5.07 19.74
N TYR A 107 -2.96 -3.90 20.36
CA TYR A 107 -3.85 -3.43 21.44
C TYR A 107 -5.06 -2.61 20.96
N TYR A 108 -5.21 -2.43 19.64
CA TYR A 108 -6.21 -1.52 19.05
C TYR A 108 -7.64 -2.08 18.99
N ASN A 109 -7.80 -3.39 19.01
CA ASN A 109 -9.09 -4.07 18.98
C ASN A 109 -9.13 -5.04 20.16
N GLN A 110 -10.05 -4.86 21.10
CA GLN A 110 -10.31 -5.89 22.11
C GLN A 110 -11.03 -7.07 21.43
N PRO A 111 -10.57 -8.33 21.58
CA PRO A 111 -9.41 -8.78 22.38
C PRO A 111 -8.07 -8.60 21.65
N THR A 112 -7.00 -8.40 22.44
CA THR A 112 -5.61 -8.30 21.97
C THR A 112 -5.27 -9.44 21.01
N LYS A 113 -4.71 -9.10 19.85
CA LYS A 113 -4.32 -10.09 18.82
C LYS A 113 -2.80 -10.16 18.71
N LEU A 114 -2.27 -11.38 18.59
CA LEU A 114 -0.87 -11.58 18.25
C LEU A 114 -0.67 -11.17 16.78
N ALA A 115 0.27 -10.28 16.51
CA ALA A 115 0.66 -9.93 15.15
C ALA A 115 1.29 -11.15 14.47
N THR A 116 0.94 -11.42 13.22
CA THR A 116 1.48 -12.55 12.46
C THR A 116 2.26 -12.09 11.22
N TRP A 117 2.17 -10.81 10.89
CA TRP A 117 2.88 -10.19 9.78
C TRP A 117 3.54 -8.88 10.19
N LYS A 118 4.63 -8.53 9.51
CA LYS A 118 5.23 -7.20 9.56
C LYS A 118 5.57 -6.66 8.17
N MET A 119 5.61 -5.34 8.04
CA MET A 119 6.20 -4.64 6.89
C MET A 119 6.77 -3.30 7.36
N SER A 120 7.66 -2.69 6.58
CA SER A 120 8.20 -1.36 6.87
C SER A 120 7.94 -0.42 5.72
N LEU A 121 7.32 0.73 6.00
CA LEU A 121 7.06 1.78 5.04
C LEU A 121 7.66 3.10 5.52
N THR A 122 8.15 3.90 4.59
CA THR A 122 8.44 5.33 4.83
C THR A 122 7.30 6.18 4.28
N SER A 123 6.77 7.09 5.11
CA SER A 123 5.67 7.99 4.76
C SER A 123 6.05 8.97 3.63
N PRO A 124 5.07 9.57 2.93
CA PRO A 124 5.37 10.62 1.95
C PRO A 124 6.04 11.82 2.63
N LEU A 125 6.81 12.61 1.86
CA LEU A 125 7.54 13.79 2.37
C LEU A 125 6.65 14.80 3.12
N LEU A 126 5.40 14.98 2.67
CA LEU A 126 4.43 15.86 3.32
C LEU A 126 4.04 15.41 4.75
N TYR A 127 4.36 14.17 5.12
CA TYR A 127 4.10 13.55 6.42
C TYR A 127 5.40 13.16 7.11
N GLY A 128 6.45 13.96 6.96
CA GLY A 128 7.71 13.82 7.70
C GLY A 128 8.73 12.84 7.11
N ASN A 129 8.37 12.05 6.09
CA ASN A 129 9.24 11.01 5.51
C ASN A 129 9.79 10.05 6.59
N GLU A 130 8.90 9.65 7.50
CA GLU A 130 9.23 8.82 8.65
C GLU A 130 9.06 7.35 8.31
N LYS A 131 9.99 6.53 8.79
CA LYS A 131 9.92 5.08 8.66
C LYS A 131 9.14 4.51 9.85
N ALA A 132 8.14 3.69 9.55
CA ALA A 132 7.37 2.96 10.55
C ALA A 132 7.33 1.46 10.21
N THR A 133 7.37 0.63 11.26
CA THR A 133 7.15 -0.82 11.16
C THR A 133 5.70 -1.11 11.51
N TYR A 134 5.00 -1.71 10.56
CA TYR A 134 3.59 -2.05 10.65
C TYR A 134 3.43 -3.52 10.98
N TYR A 135 2.40 -3.84 11.75
CA TYR A 135 2.06 -5.19 12.19
C TYR A 135 0.59 -5.50 11.88
N LYS A 136 0.31 -6.77 11.54
CA LYS A 136 -1.03 -7.29 11.23
C LYS A 136 -1.24 -8.66 11.84
#